data_AF-A0A447L2Y2-F1
#
_entry.id   AF-A0A447L2Y2-F1
#
_cell.length_a   1.000
_cell.length_b   1.000
_cell.length_c   1.000
_cell.angle_alpha   90.00
_cell.angle_beta   90.00
_cell.angle_gamma   90.00
#
_symmetry.space_group_name_H-M   'P 1'
#
loop_
_entity.id
_entity.type
_entity.pdbx_description
1 polymer ?
#
loop_
_entity_poly.entity_id
_entity_poly.type
_entity_poly.pdbx_seq_one_letter_code
_entity_poly.pdbx_strand_id
1 'polypeptide(L)'
;MLPGLALIGDAAHTINPLAGQGVNLGYRDVDALLAVLSAAREQGDDWASEAVLLRYQRQRRTDNLLMQSGMDLFYTAFSNNLASAQRWRAIWR
;
A
#
# COMPACT_ATOMS: atom_id res chain seq x y z
N MET A 1 16.16 -8.07 0.36
CA MET A 1 15.77 -8.32 -1.04
C MET A 1 16.67 -9.41 -1.58
N LEU A 2 16.19 -10.23 -2.53
CA LEU A 2 17.09 -11.09 -3.31
C LEU A 2 17.66 -10.26 -4.48
N PRO A 3 18.93 -10.46 -4.89
CA PRO A 3 19.50 -9.76 -6.04
C PRO A 3 18.64 -9.97 -7.29
N GLY A 4 18.33 -8.88 -8.01
CA GLY A 4 17.51 -8.93 -9.23
C GLY A 4 16.02 -9.25 -9.03
N LEU A 5 15.53 -9.29 -7.80
CA LEU A 5 14.12 -9.59 -7.50
C LEU A 5 13.38 -8.37 -6.92
N ALA A 6 12.28 -7.98 -7.57
CA ALA A 6 11.31 -7.01 -7.06
C ALA A 6 9.95 -7.68 -6.84
N LEU A 7 9.25 -7.28 -5.78
CA LEU A 7 7.87 -7.70 -5.50
C LEU A 7 6.92 -6.58 -5.95
N ILE A 8 5.86 -6.98 -6.65
CA ILE A 8 4.84 -6.11 -7.24
C ILE A 8 3.49 -6.69 -6.83
N GLY A 9 2.54 -5.83 -6.52
CA GLY A 9 1.23 -6.25 -6.04
C GLY A 9 1.24 -6.47 -4.54
N ASP A 10 0.16 -6.02 -3.91
CA ASP A 10 -0.06 -6.22 -2.51
C ASP A 10 -0.49 -7.67 -2.23
N ALA A 11 0.47 -8.60 -2.23
CA ALA A 11 0.25 -9.97 -1.77
C ALA A 11 0.16 -10.08 -0.23
N ALA A 12 0.25 -8.96 0.51
CA ALA A 12 0.44 -8.95 1.96
C ALA A 12 -0.75 -8.38 2.75
N HIS A 13 -1.66 -7.61 2.15
CA HIS A 13 -2.84 -7.11 2.86
C HIS A 13 -4.11 -7.88 2.49
N THR A 14 -4.48 -8.78 3.41
CA THR A 14 -5.80 -9.42 3.52
C THR A 14 -6.87 -8.37 3.88
N ILE A 15 -7.04 -7.33 3.05
CA ILE A 15 -8.15 -6.38 3.17
C ILE A 15 -9.18 -6.83 2.14
N ASN A 16 -10.33 -7.29 2.64
CA ASN A 16 -11.46 -7.75 1.85
C ASN A 16 -11.73 -6.74 0.71
N PRO A 17 -11.46 -7.11 -0.56
CA PRO A 17 -11.57 -6.17 -1.65
C PRO A 17 -13.06 -5.88 -1.84
N LEU A 18 -13.41 -4.60 -1.89
CA LEU A 18 -14.42 -4.19 -2.85
C LEU A 18 -13.90 -4.70 -4.20
N ALA A 19 -14.44 -5.83 -4.65
CA ALA A 19 -13.94 -6.66 -5.74
C ALA A 19 -13.69 -5.80 -6.99
N GLY A 20 -12.43 -5.36 -7.19
CA GLY A 20 -12.07 -4.45 -8.28
C GLY A 20 -10.86 -3.54 -8.02
N GLN A 21 -10.44 -3.31 -6.77
CA GLN A 21 -9.33 -2.38 -6.49
C GLN A 21 -7.92 -3.00 -6.53
N GLY A 22 -7.78 -4.31 -6.39
CA GLY A 22 -6.47 -4.99 -6.37
C GLY A 22 -5.68 -4.88 -7.68
N VAL A 23 -6.37 -4.89 -8.83
CA VAL A 23 -5.76 -4.70 -10.15
C VAL A 23 -5.21 -3.27 -10.30
N ASN A 24 -5.95 -2.27 -9.83
CA ASN A 24 -5.51 -0.87 -9.88
C ASN A 24 -4.28 -0.63 -8.98
N LEU A 25 -4.17 -1.34 -7.86
CA LEU A 25 -2.97 -1.31 -7.02
C LEU A 25 -1.77 -1.95 -7.73
N GLY A 26 -1.97 -3.10 -8.38
CA GLY A 26 -0.94 -3.75 -9.18
C GLY A 26 -0.43 -2.89 -10.34
N TYR A 27 -1.32 -2.18 -11.05
CA TYR A 27 -0.89 -1.25 -12.11
C TYR A 27 -0.04 -0.10 -11.57
N ARG A 28 -0.39 0.46 -10.40
CA ARG A 28 0.42 1.51 -9.75
C ARG A 28 1.79 1.01 -9.33
N ASP A 29 1.91 -0.25 -8.87
CA ASP A 29 3.20 -0.86 -8.57
C ASP A 29 4.05 -0.99 -9.85
N VAL A 30 3.45 -1.42 -10.96
CA VAL A 30 4.12 -1.55 -12.26
C VAL A 30 4.61 -0.19 -12.76
N ASP A 31 3.77 0.85 -12.72
CA ASP A 31 4.15 2.20 -13.13
C ASP A 31 5.32 2.75 -12.28
N ALA A 32 5.27 2.54 -10.96
CA ALA A 32 6.33 2.95 -10.05
C ALA A 32 7.64 2.20 -10.34
N LEU A 33 7.58 0.90 -10.61
CA LEU A 33 8.75 0.11 -10.98
C LEU A 33 9.33 0.60 -12.31
N LEU A 34 8.50 0.79 -13.33
CA LEU A 34 8.92 1.28 -14.64
C LEU A 34 9.60 2.66 -14.55
N ALA A 35 9.10 3.55 -13.70
CA ALA A 35 9.72 4.85 -13.48
C ALA A 35 11.14 4.72 -12.90
N VAL A 36 11.32 3.86 -11.90
CA VAL A 36 12.63 3.62 -11.26
C VAL A 36 13.62 2.97 -12.24
N LEU A 37 13.16 1.96 -13.00
CA LEU A 37 14.01 1.26 -13.97
C LEU A 37 14.40 2.16 -15.15
N SER A 38 13.45 2.97 -15.64
CA SER A 38 13.71 3.94 -16.73
C SER A 38 14.73 4.99 -16.29
N ALA A 39 14.58 5.56 -15.09
CA ALA A 39 15.53 6.52 -14.55
C ALA A 39 16.93 5.92 -14.36
N ALA A 40 17.02 4.67 -13.87
CA ALA A 40 18.29 3.96 -13.75
C ALA A 40 18.96 3.79 -15.12
N ARG A 41 18.19 3.40 -16.13
CA ARG A 41 18.68 3.24 -17.50
C ARG A 41 19.18 4.55 -18.11
N GLU A 42 18.47 5.66 -17.87
CA GLU A 42 18.88 7.01 -18.32
C GLU A 42 20.17 7.48 -17.65
N GLN A 43 20.39 7.08 -16.39
CA GLN A 43 21.60 7.42 -15.62
C GLN A 43 22.79 6.49 -15.91
N GLY A 44 22.58 5.40 -16.67
CA GLY A 44 23.59 4.38 -16.92
C GLY A 44 23.81 3.42 -15.74
N ASP A 45 22.91 3.41 -14.75
CA ASP A 45 22.94 2.46 -13.65
C ASP A 45 22.58 1.05 -14.14
N ASP A 46 23.12 0.03 -13.47
CA ASP A 46 22.58 -1.33 -13.59
C ASP A 46 21.18 -1.37 -12.98
N TRP A 47 20.16 -1.44 -13.85
CA TRP A 47 18.74 -1.45 -13.49
C TRP A 47 18.34 -2.64 -12.61
N ALA A 48 19.10 -3.73 -12.62
CA ALA A 48 18.87 -4.90 -11.76
C ALA A 48 19.66 -4.83 -10.43
N SER A 49 20.48 -3.80 -10.25
CA SER A 49 21.28 -3.63 -9.03
C SER A 49 20.40 -3.47 -7.80
N GLU A 50 20.91 -3.97 -6.67
CA GLU A 50 20.22 -3.85 -5.39
C GLU A 50 19.92 -2.38 -5.03
N ALA A 51 20.80 -1.45 -5.39
CA ALA A 51 20.58 -0.02 -5.15
C ALA A 51 19.38 0.55 -5.93
N VAL A 52 19.16 0.13 -7.18
CA VAL A 52 17.98 0.51 -7.98
C VAL A 52 16.72 -0.11 -7.36
N LEU A 53 16.75 -1.41 -7.04
CA LEU A 53 15.58 -2.10 -6.49
C LEU A 53 15.21 -1.61 -5.08
N LEU A 54 16.19 -1.21 -4.26
CA LEU A 54 15.95 -0.58 -2.95
C LEU A 54 15.30 0.79 -3.06
N ARG A 55 15.59 1.58 -4.12
CA ARG A 55 14.89 2.85 -4.39
C ARG A 55 13.40 2.61 -4.60
N TYR A 56 13.05 1.64 -5.45
CA TYR A 56 11.66 1.20 -5.64
C TYR A 56 11.03 0.74 -4.32
N GLN A 57 11.71 -0.11 -3.54
CA GLN A 57 11.18 -0.60 -2.27
C GLN A 57 10.86 0.51 -1.26
N ARG A 58 11.75 1.51 -1.15
CA ARG A 58 11.55 2.65 -0.23
C ARG A 58 10.36 3.49 -0.63
N GLN A 59 10.18 3.74 -1.93
CA GLN A 59 9.03 4.48 -2.44
C GLN A 59 7.72 3.77 -2.08
N ARG A 60 7.62 2.45 -2.35
CA ARG A 60 6.40 1.69 -2.05
C ARG A 60 6.17 1.47 -0.57
N ARG A 61 7.21 1.37 0.26
CA ARG A 61 7.05 1.29 1.72
C ARG A 61 6.38 2.55 2.28
N THR A 62 6.72 3.73 1.79
CA THR A 62 6.08 4.99 2.19
C THR A 62 4.61 5.02 1.76
N ASP A 63 4.32 4.61 0.52
CA ASP A 63 2.95 4.56 0.01
C ASP A 63 2.06 3.58 0.81
N ASN A 64 2.60 2.40 1.13
CA ASN A 64 1.89 1.39 1.91
C ASN A 64 1.62 1.85 3.35
N LEU A 65 2.58 2.55 3.98
CA LEU A 65 2.39 3.13 5.32
C LEU A 65 1.34 4.23 5.34
N LEU A 66 1.28 5.07 4.30
CA LEU A 66 0.25 6.09 4.16
C LEU A 66 -1.14 5.47 3.99
N MET A 67 -1.25 4.41 3.18
CA MET A 67 -2.52 3.69 3.01
C MET A 67 -2.99 3.06 4.32
N GLN A 68 -2.10 2.37 5.06
CA GLN A 68 -2.43 1.80 6.38
C GLN A 68 -2.89 2.88 7.36
N SER A 69 -2.14 3.98 7.46
CA SER A 69 -2.49 5.10 8.35
C SER A 69 -3.83 5.73 7.98
N GLY A 70 -4.15 5.83 6.70
CA GLY A 70 -5.46 6.28 6.22
C GLY A 70 -6.58 5.34 6.63
N MET A 71 -6.39 4.04 6.46
CA MET A 71 -7.36 3.01 6.86
C MET A 71 -7.59 2.99 8.37
N ASP A 72 -6.54 3.11 9.17
CA ASP A 72 -6.64 3.19 10.64
C ASP A 72 -7.35 4.45 11.10
N LEU A 73 -7.13 5.59 10.42
CA LEU A 73 -7.85 6.84 10.68
C LEU A 73 -9.34 6.69 10.35
N PHE A 74 -9.68 6.10 9.20
CA PHE A 74 -11.06 5.81 8.85
C PHE A 74 -11.71 4.87 9.86
N TYR A 75 -11.03 3.78 10.22
CA TYR A 75 -11.52 2.84 11.21
C TYR A 75 -11.76 3.52 12.56
N THR A 76 -10.81 4.32 13.04
CA THR A 76 -10.93 5.02 14.33
C THR A 76 -12.03 6.08 14.29
N ALA A 77 -12.13 6.86 13.22
CA ALA A 77 -13.13 7.92 13.08
C ALA A 77 -14.56 7.36 12.97
N PHE A 78 -14.76 6.26 12.23
CA PHE A 78 -16.07 5.62 12.08
C PHE A 78 -16.41 4.71 13.28
N SER A 79 -15.44 4.02 13.88
CA SER A 79 -15.70 3.18 15.07
C SER A 79 -16.02 4.00 16.32
N ASN A 80 -15.38 5.16 16.51
CA ASN A 80 -15.72 6.08 17.60
C ASN A 80 -17.10 6.74 17.44
N ASN A 81 -17.73 6.67 16.26
CA ASN A 81 -19.06 7.24 16.03
C ASN A 81 -20.22 6.22 16.15
N LEU A 82 -19.91 4.92 16.32
CA LEU A 82 -20.91 3.88 16.60
C LEU A 82 -21.04 3.56 18.10
N ALA A 83 -20.10 4.02 18.94
CA ALA A 83 -20.16 3.87 20.39
C ALA A 83 -21.34 4.64 21.03
N SER A 84 -21.84 5.69 20.37
CA SER A 84 -23.03 6.44 20.80
C SER A 84 -24.36 5.70 20.55
N ALA A 85 -24.38 4.62 19.75
CA ALA A 85 -25.58 3.82 19.51
C ALA A 85 -25.80 2.70 20.56
N GLN A 86 -24.78 2.35 21.37
CA GLN A 86 -24.96 1.37 22.45
C GLN A 86 -25.63 1.95 23.70
N ARG A 87 -25.58 3.29 23.88
CA ARG A 87 -26.18 3.97 25.03
C ARG A 87 -27.72 3.98 25.00
N TRP A 88 -28.33 3.83 23.82
CA TRP A 88 -29.79 3.74 23.66
C TRP A 88 -30.37 2.35 23.96
N ARG A 89 -29.56 1.29 23.88
CA ARG A 89 -30.00 -0.09 24.20
C ARG A 89 -30.09 -0.38 25.70
N ALA A 90 -29.52 0.48 26.54
CA ALA A 90 -29.60 0.37 28.00
C ALA A 90 -30.84 1.05 28.61
N ILE A 91 -31.57 1.87 27.83
CA ILE A 91 -32.76 2.61 28.31
C ILE A 91 -34.04 1.77 28.15
N TRP A 92 -34.01 0.72 27.32
CA TRP A 92 -35.13 -0.21 27.08
C TRP A 92 -34.97 -1.56 27.78
N ARG A 93 -34.40 -1.56 28.99
CA ARG A 93 -34.36 -2.75 29.85
C ARG A 93 -34.87 -2.42 31.24
#